data_AF-A0AAV9EEA1-F1
#
_entry.id   AF-A0AAV9EEA1-F1
#
_cell.length_a   1.000
_cell.length_b   1.000
_cell.length_c   1.000
_cell.angle_alpha   90.00
_cell.angle_beta   90.00
_cell.angle_gamma   90.00
#
_symmetry.space_group_name_H-M   'P 1'
#
loop_
_entity.id
_entity.type
_entity.pdbx_description
1 polymer ?
#
loop_
_entity_poly.entity_id
_entity_poly.type
_entity_poly.pdbx_seq_one_letter_code
_entity_poly.pdbx_strand_id
1 'polypeptide(L)'
;MKQSLRNEIEAEYIGMLLMASAGYDPRAMITMRKKIVKKAEERPCSEHLSTHPYVHSFQRFMTQTHIMGEALTIYNETPSQKERNSEDLIWLESLVLPK
;
A
#
# COMPACT_ATOMS: atom_id res chain seq x y z
N MET A 1 9.34 14.85 19.66
CA MET A 1 10.01 13.54 19.59
C MET A 1 10.19 13.21 18.11
N LYS A 2 11.41 12.93 17.65
CA LYS A 2 11.71 12.64 16.23
C LYS A 2 11.79 11.12 16.06
N GLN A 3 11.09 10.54 15.08
CA GLN A 3 11.14 9.09 14.85
C GLN A 3 12.48 8.67 14.24
N SER A 4 12.94 7.45 14.58
CA SER A 4 14.13 6.86 13.96
C SER A 4 13.77 6.30 12.57
N LEU A 5 14.76 6.17 11.68
CA LEU A 5 14.56 5.54 10.37
C LEU A 5 13.98 4.13 10.50
N ARG A 6 14.42 3.38 11.53
CA ARG A 6 13.91 2.02 11.80
C ARG A 6 12.42 2.04 12.15
N ASN A 7 12.00 2.97 13.01
CA ASN A 7 10.60 3.09 13.42
C ASN A 7 9.72 3.52 12.26
N GLU A 8 10.21 4.38 11.36
CA GLU A 8 9.47 4.75 10.15
C GLU A 8 9.28 3.56 9.21
N ILE A 9 10.35 2.78 8.99
CA ILE A 9 10.28 1.57 8.17
C ILE A 9 9.29 0.56 8.76
N GLU A 10 9.35 0.34 10.08
CA GLU A 10 8.46 -0.59 10.78
C GLU A 10 7.00 -0.14 10.76
N ALA A 11 6.74 1.11 11.12
CA ALA A 11 5.37 1.65 11.15
C ALA A 11 4.69 1.54 9.80
N GLU A 12 5.44 1.73 8.74
CA GLU A 12 4.92 1.70 7.39
C GLU A 12 4.83 0.29 6.79
N TYR A 13 5.76 -0.60 7.15
CA TYR A 13 5.62 -2.03 6.85
C TYR A 13 4.31 -2.55 7.45
N ILE A 14 4.11 -2.33 8.75
CA ILE A 14 2.89 -2.73 9.47
C ILE A 14 1.66 -2.02 8.88
N GLY A 15 1.78 -0.72 8.59
CA GLY A 15 0.71 0.07 7.98
C GLY A 15 0.25 -0.50 6.65
N MET A 16 1.18 -0.96 5.79
CA MET A 16 0.85 -1.60 4.52
C MET A 16 0.06 -2.88 4.71
N LEU A 17 0.55 -3.77 5.57
CA LEU A 17 -0.09 -5.06 5.83
C LEU A 17 -1.48 -4.85 6.44
N LEU A 18 -1.63 -3.86 7.32
CA LEU A 18 -2.91 -3.51 7.92
C LEU A 18 -3.91 -2.97 6.88
N MET A 19 -3.45 -2.09 5.98
CA MET A 19 -4.30 -1.59 4.88
C MET A 19 -4.75 -2.72 3.95
N ALA A 20 -3.82 -3.59 3.56
CA ALA A 20 -4.13 -4.77 2.75
C ALA A 20 -5.15 -5.68 3.46
N SER A 21 -4.97 -5.94 4.76
CA SER A 21 -5.88 -6.76 5.57
C SER A 21 -7.28 -6.17 5.67
N ALA A 22 -7.38 -4.83 5.67
CA ALA A 22 -8.65 -4.12 5.64
C ALA A 22 -9.28 -4.04 4.25
N GLY A 23 -8.67 -4.63 3.22
CA GLY A 23 -9.18 -4.65 1.85
C GLY A 23 -8.83 -3.39 1.04
N TYR A 24 -7.93 -2.54 1.51
CA TYR A 24 -7.40 -1.42 0.73
C TYR A 24 -6.24 -1.89 -0.15
N ASP A 25 -6.16 -1.37 -1.37
CA ASP A 25 -5.07 -1.68 -2.30
C ASP A 25 -3.72 -1.18 -1.75
N PRO A 26 -2.76 -2.06 -1.43
CA PRO A 26 -1.47 -1.67 -0.85
C PRO A 26 -0.63 -0.79 -1.80
N ARG A 27 -0.89 -0.82 -3.12
CA ARG A 27 -0.22 0.03 -4.11
C ARG A 27 -0.59 1.51 -3.96
N ALA A 28 -1.77 1.81 -3.39
CA ALA A 28 -2.23 3.18 -3.16
C ALA A 28 -1.30 3.94 -2.20
N MET A 29 -0.64 3.24 -1.29
CA MET A 29 0.28 3.80 -0.32
C MET A 29 1.54 4.41 -0.95
N ILE A 30 2.08 3.79 -2.02
CA ILE A 30 3.20 4.36 -2.78
C ILE A 30 2.80 5.71 -3.36
N THR A 31 1.59 5.79 -3.91
CA THR A 31 1.04 7.02 -4.47
C THR A 31 0.80 8.07 -3.39
N MET A 32 0.25 7.69 -2.24
CA MET A 32 0.06 8.58 -1.10
C MET A 32 1.40 9.15 -0.64
N ARG A 33 2.42 8.31 -0.47
CA ARG A 33 3.74 8.75 0.00
C ARG A 33 4.41 9.71 -0.99
N LYS A 34 4.33 9.45 -2.29
CA LYS A 34 4.81 10.39 -3.33
C LYS A 34 4.15 11.76 -3.20
N LYS A 35 2.84 11.81 -2.93
CA LYS A 35 2.13 13.08 -2.71
C LYS A 35 2.60 13.81 -1.45
N ILE A 36 2.87 13.07 -0.37
CA ILE A 36 3.42 13.63 0.88
C ILE A 36 4.82 14.20 0.64
N VAL A 37 5.71 13.48 -0.04
CA VAL A 37 7.06 13.94 -0.42
C VAL A 37 6.98 15.22 -1.26
N LYS A 38 6.15 15.23 -2.30
CA LYS A 38 5.99 16.41 -3.15
C LYS A 38 5.48 17.62 -2.37
N LYS A 39 4.48 17.41 -1.51
CA LYS A 39 3.93 18.48 -0.65
C LYS A 39 4.95 18.98 0.37
N ALA A 40 5.81 18.09 0.84
CA ALA A 40 6.95 18.39 1.71
C ALA A 40 8.01 19.26 1.01
N GLU A 41 8.28 19.02 -0.27
CA GLU A 41 9.18 19.87 -1.07
C GLU A 41 8.59 21.28 -1.28
N GLU A 42 7.27 21.38 -1.50
CA GLU A 42 6.57 22.66 -1.68
C GLU A 42 6.40 23.45 -0.38
N ARG A 43 6.28 22.76 0.77
CA ARG A 43 6.15 23.33 2.12
C ARG A 43 6.96 22.51 3.12
N PRO A 44 8.25 22.82 3.32
CA PRO A 44 9.18 22.02 4.13
C PRO A 44 8.84 21.95 5.62
N CYS A 45 7.89 22.77 6.09
CA CYS A 45 7.34 22.73 7.45
C CYS A 45 5.95 22.07 7.50
N SER A 46 5.72 21.00 6.72
CA SER A 46 4.53 20.18 6.94
C SER A 46 4.73 19.37 8.23
N GLU A 47 3.71 19.36 9.10
CA GLU A 47 3.76 18.68 10.41
C GLU A 47 4.22 17.21 10.31
N HIS A 48 3.95 16.56 9.16
CA HIS A 48 4.37 15.20 8.87
C HIS A 48 5.90 15.03 8.78
N LEU A 49 6.63 15.99 8.22
CA LEU A 49 8.10 15.94 8.15
C LEU A 49 8.77 16.24 9.49
N SER A 50 8.10 17.02 10.34
CA SER A 50 8.61 17.37 11.67
C SER A 50 8.59 16.16 12.61
N THR A 51 7.63 15.25 12.45
CA THR A 51 7.51 14.00 13.23
C THR A 51 8.18 12.80 12.55
N HIS A 52 8.15 12.73 11.22
CA HIS A 52 8.72 11.65 10.40
C HIS A 52 9.69 12.20 9.32
N PRO A 53 10.96 12.43 9.67
CA PRO A 53 11.96 13.04 8.78
C PRO A 53 12.45 12.15 7.62
N TYR A 54 12.22 10.84 7.62
CA TYR A 54 12.87 9.90 6.68
C TYR A 54 11.99 9.45 5.49
N VAL A 55 11.12 10.35 5.02
CA VAL A 55 10.11 10.08 4.00
C VAL A 55 10.65 9.51 2.67
N HIS A 56 11.83 9.97 2.21
CA HIS A 56 12.42 9.53 0.94
C HIS A 56 13.03 8.12 1.00
N SER A 57 13.84 7.82 2.03
CA SER A 57 14.45 6.50 2.23
C SER A 57 13.41 5.39 2.32
N PHE A 58 12.28 5.76 2.91
CA PHE A 58 11.13 4.91 3.09
C PHE A 58 10.39 4.57 1.78
N GLN A 59 10.18 5.54 0.88
CA GLN A 59 9.55 5.27 -0.42
C GLN A 59 10.30 4.18 -1.20
N ARG A 60 11.64 4.19 -1.13
CA ARG A 60 12.50 3.17 -1.75
C ARG A 60 12.34 1.80 -1.11
N PHE A 61 12.12 1.75 0.20
CA PHE A 61 11.85 0.51 0.93
C PHE A 61 10.51 -0.11 0.50
N MET A 62 9.45 0.69 0.36
CA MET A 62 8.13 0.20 -0.05
C MET A 62 8.06 -0.36 -1.47
N THR A 63 8.91 0.13 -2.36
CA THR A 63 9.00 -0.39 -3.73
C THR A 63 9.71 -1.74 -3.81
N GLN A 64 10.20 -2.28 -2.68
CA GLN A 64 10.80 -3.61 -2.65
C GLN A 64 9.74 -4.69 -2.93
N THR A 65 10.08 -5.57 -3.86
CA THR A 65 9.16 -6.56 -4.44
C THR A 65 8.61 -7.53 -3.40
N HIS A 66 9.41 -7.93 -2.41
CA HIS A 66 8.98 -8.90 -1.40
C HIS A 66 7.87 -8.36 -0.48
N ILE A 67 7.98 -7.10 -0.06
CA ILE A 67 7.01 -6.48 0.85
C ILE A 67 5.69 -6.20 0.14
N MET A 68 5.76 -5.68 -1.08
CA MET A 68 4.58 -5.49 -1.91
C MET A 68 3.90 -6.82 -2.24
N GLY A 69 4.70 -7.87 -2.49
CA GLY A 69 4.18 -9.21 -2.72
C GLY A 69 3.40 -9.75 -1.52
N GLU A 70 3.96 -9.64 -0.31
CA GLU A 70 3.29 -10.04 0.93
C GLU A 70 1.96 -9.30 1.14
N ALA A 71 1.97 -7.97 0.98
CA ALA A 71 0.77 -7.16 1.12
C ALA A 71 -0.29 -7.50 0.06
N LEU A 72 0.10 -7.76 -1.18
CA LEU A 72 -0.83 -8.16 -2.24
C LEU A 72 -1.45 -9.53 -1.99
N THR A 73 -0.69 -10.48 -1.44
CA THR A 73 -1.23 -11.78 -1.02
C THR A 73 -2.35 -11.59 0.00
N ILE A 74 -2.09 -10.81 1.06
CA ILE A 74 -3.09 -10.50 2.09
C ILE A 74 -4.32 -9.81 1.48
N TYR A 75 -4.10 -8.78 0.66
CA TYR A 75 -5.17 -8.04 0.00
C TYR A 75 -6.08 -8.95 -0.85
N ASN A 76 -5.49 -9.84 -1.65
CA ASN A 76 -6.23 -10.77 -2.50
C ASN A 76 -7.00 -11.84 -1.70
N GLU A 77 -6.58 -12.13 -0.47
CA GLU A 77 -7.25 -13.08 0.41
C GLU A 77 -8.44 -12.49 1.17
N THR A 78 -8.65 -11.18 1.10
CA THR A 78 -9.79 -10.53 1.76
C THR A 78 -11.13 -10.97 1.14
N PRO A 79 -12.23 -11.03 1.94
CA PRO A 79 -13.53 -11.46 1.44
C PRO A 79 -14.01 -10.69 0.21
N SER A 80 -13.86 -9.36 0.23
CA SER A 80 -14.27 -8.49 -0.89
C SER A 80 -13.52 -8.79 -2.18
N GLN A 81 -12.25 -9.18 -2.11
CA GLN A 81 -11.48 -9.54 -3.31
C GLN A 81 -11.77 -10.98 -3.75
N LYS A 82 -11.96 -11.91 -2.82
CA LYS A 82 -12.38 -13.28 -3.15
C LYS A 82 -13.72 -13.31 -3.87
N GLU A 83 -14.70 -12.54 -3.39
CA GLU A 83 -16.00 -12.38 -4.03
C GLU A 83 -15.86 -11.81 -5.44
N ARG A 84 -15.16 -10.68 -5.59
CA ARG A 84 -14.87 -10.07 -6.89
C ARG A 84 -14.21 -11.05 -7.87
N ASN A 85 -13.15 -11.73 -7.42
CA ASN A 85 -12.43 -12.69 -8.25
C ASN A 85 -13.32 -13.87 -8.65
N SER A 86 -14.25 -14.30 -7.79
CA SER A 86 -15.22 -15.35 -8.14
C SER A 86 -16.26 -14.88 -9.15
N GLU A 87 -16.75 -13.64 -9.04
CA GLU A 87 -17.66 -13.02 -10.02
C GLU A 87 -16.99 -12.88 -11.39
N ASP A 88 -15.72 -12.46 -11.41
CA ASP A 88 -14.92 -12.33 -12.63
C ASP A 88 -14.75 -13.71 -13.33
N LEU A 89 -14.54 -14.78 -12.56
CA LEU A 89 -14.44 -16.15 -13.11
C LEU A 89 -15.78 -16.62 -13.70
N ILE A 90 -16.89 -16.40 -13.01
CA ILE A 90 -18.23 -16.74 -13.50
C ILE A 90 -18.54 -15.97 -14.79
N TRP A 91 -18.18 -14.69 -14.84
CA TRP A 91 -18.35 -13.87 -16.04
C TRP A 91 -17.53 -14.40 -17.22
N LEU A 92 -16.26 -14.75 -17.00
CA LEU A 92 -15.40 -15.34 -18.03
C LEU A 92 -15.92 -16.69 -18.53
N GLU A 93 -16.39 -17.57 -17.65
CA GLU A 93 -17.00 -18.85 -18.05
C GLU A 93 -18.26 -18.65 -18.90
N SER A 94 -19.07 -17.64 -18.59
CA SER A 94 -20.28 -17.31 -19.35
C SER A 94 -20.00 -16.82 -20.79
N LEU A 95 -18.80 -16.29 -21.04
CA LEU A 95 -18.37 -15.84 -22.38
C LEU A 95 -17.86 -17.00 -23.25
N VAL A 96 -17.36 -18.07 -22.63
CA VAL A 96 -16.69 -19.17 -23.33
C VAL A 96 -17.65 -20.32 -23.64
N LEU A 97 -18.75 -20.47 -22.90
CA LEU A 97 -19.74 -21.53 -23.16
C LEU A 97 -20.74 -21.12 -24.28
N PRO A 98 -20.87 -21.92 -25.36
CA PRO A 98 -21.94 -21.72 -26.33
C PRO A 98 -23.30 -22.02 -25.67
N LYS A 99 -24.30 -21.17 -25.98
CA LYS A 99 -25.67 -21.28 -25.47
C LYS A 99 -26.39 -22.54 -25.92
#